data_AF-A0A953NVV1-F1
#
_entry.id   AF-A0A953NVV1-F1
#
_cell.length_a   1.000
_cell.length_b   1.000
_cell.length_c   1.000
_cell.angle_alpha   90.00
_cell.angle_beta   90.00
_cell.angle_gamma   90.00
#
_symmetry.space_group_name_H-M   'P 1'
#
loop_
_entity.id
_entity.type
_entity.pdbx_description
1 polymer ?
#
loop_
_entity_poly.entity_id
_entity_poly.type
_entity_poly.pdbx_seq_one_letter_code
_entity_poly.pdbx_strand_id
1 'polypeptide(L)' 'MDQWEQFEIWQQNGSQWEMLAFFPDFDVASAVARNRSSRMRLVHAIYQDGVIVDQQVLAELGTTRSRILK' A
#
# COMPACT_ATOMS: atom_id res chain seq x y z
N MET A 1 2.60 3.09 26.38
CA MET A 1 3.31 3.16 25.09
C MET A 1 2.27 2.75 24.09
N ASP A 2 1.84 3.71 23.28
CA ASP A 2 0.76 3.49 22.35
C ASP A 2 1.38 3.04 21.04
N GLN A 3 1.26 1.74 20.77
CA GLN A 3 1.71 1.12 19.54
C GLN A 3 0.48 0.65 18.76
N TRP A 4 0.43 1.00 17.48
CA TRP A 4 -0.58 0.48 16.58
C TRP A 4 0.01 0.19 15.21
N GLU A 5 -0.71 -0.60 14.44
CA GLU A 5 -0.38 -0.93 13.08
C GLU A 5 -1.49 -0.48 12.13
N GLN A 6 -1.11 -0.20 10.90
CA GLN A 6 -2.05 0.07 9.82
C GLN A 6 -1.52 -0.42 8.48
N PHE A 7 -2.43 -0.65 7.56
CA PHE A 7 -2.16 -1.02 6.18
C PHE A 7 -2.45 0.16 5.28
N GLU A 8 -1.39 0.72 4.71
CA GLU A 8 -1.42 1.91 3.87
C GLU A 8 -1.46 1.52 2.40
N ILE A 9 -2.27 2.25 1.65
CA ILE A 9 -2.36 2.14 0.19
C ILE A 9 -1.68 3.37 -0.39
N TRP A 10 -0.63 3.12 -1.16
CA TRP A 10 0.13 4.15 -1.86
C TRP A 10 -0.07 4.01 -3.36
N GLN A 11 -0.19 5.14 -4.06
CA GLN A 11 -0.27 5.20 -5.51
C GLN A 11 0.98 5.87 -6.07
N GLN A 12 1.48 5.36 -7.19
CA GLN A 12 2.52 6.04 -7.95
C GLN A 12 1.90 7.19 -8.76
N ASN A 13 2.34 8.42 -8.49
CA ASN A 13 2.03 9.62 -9.24
C ASN A 13 3.34 10.19 -9.84
N GLY A 14 3.59 9.89 -11.12
CA GLY A 14 4.88 10.19 -11.75
C GLY A 14 6.04 9.42 -11.10
N SER A 15 7.01 10.15 -10.55
CA SER A 15 8.16 9.57 -9.83
C SER A 15 7.92 9.41 -8.32
N GLN A 16 6.80 9.92 -7.80
CA GLN A 16 6.51 9.96 -6.37
C GLN A 16 5.46 8.94 -5.99
N TRP A 17 5.49 8.55 -4.71
CA TRP A 17 4.47 7.73 -4.09
C TRP A 17 3.65 8.59 -3.15
N GLU A 18 2.34 8.55 -3.32
CA GLU A 18 1.40 9.32 -2.51
C GLU A 18 0.48 8.35 -1.76
N MET A 19 0.34 8.52 -0.45
CA MET A 19 -0.59 7.73 0.34
C MET A 19 -2.02 8.15 -0.02
N LEU A 20 -2.84 7.19 -0.45
CA LEU A 20 -4.24 7.42 -0.78
C LEU A 20 -5.18 7.17 0.39
N ALA A 21 -4.91 6.11 1.14
CA ALA A 21 -5.77 5.63 2.21
C ALA A 21 -4.98 4.72 3.15
N PHE A 22 -5.51 4.50 4.35
CA PHE A 22 -5.03 3.50 5.29
C PHE A 22 -6.22 2.78 5.92
N PHE A 23 -5.99 1.53 6.34
CA PHE A 23 -6.99 0.69 6.99
C PHE A 23 -6.35 -0.07 8.15
N PRO A 24 -7.08 -0.37 9.22
CA PRO A 24 -6.59 -1.22 10.30
C PRO A 24 -6.52 -2.70 9.90
N ASP A 25 -7.20 -3.10 8.82
CA ASP A 25 -7.34 -4.48 8.38
C ASP A 25 -6.68 -4.72 7.01
N PHE A 26 -5.90 -5.80 6.92
CA PHE A 26 -5.15 -6.16 5.72
C PHE A 26 -6.06 -6.55 4.55
N ASP A 27 -7.12 -7.32 4.80
CA ASP A 27 -8.00 -7.83 3.74
C ASP A 27 -8.75 -6.69 3.07
N VAL A 28 -9.20 -5.71 3.87
CA VAL A 28 -9.80 -4.47 3.35
C VAL A 28 -8.79 -3.69 2.51
N ALA A 29 -7.59 -3.44 3.03
CA ALA A 29 -6.56 -2.68 2.29
C ALA A 29 -6.17 -3.38 0.97
N SER A 30 -5.99 -4.71 1.02
CA SER A 30 -5.67 -5.56 -0.11
C SER A 30 -6.77 -5.53 -1.18
N ALA A 31 -8.04 -5.65 -0.78
CA ALA A 31 -9.17 -5.58 -1.68
C ALA A 31 -9.25 -4.22 -2.40
N VAL A 32 -9.05 -3.12 -1.66
CA VAL A 32 -9.06 -1.76 -2.23
C VAL A 32 -7.89 -1.55 -3.18
N ALA A 33 -6.69 -2.00 -2.83
CA ALA A 33 -5.49 -1.83 -3.65
C ALA A 33 -5.56 -2.62 -4.97
N ARG A 34 -6.23 -3.78 -4.98
CA ARG A 34 -6.41 -4.64 -6.17
C ARG A 34 -7.39 -4.08 -7.19
N ASN A 35 -8.34 -3.24 -6.78
CA ASN A 35 -9.39 -2.72 -7.65
C ASN A 35 -8.98 -1.45 -8.43
N ARG A 36 -7.67 -1.14 -8.48
CA ARG A 36 -7.12 0.08 -9.09
C ARG A 36 -6.26 -0.28 -10.31
N SER A 37 -6.33 0.57 -11.34
CA SER A 37 -5.60 0.38 -12.60
C SER A 37 -4.20 1.01 -12.63
N SER A 38 -3.90 1.91 -11.70
CA SER A 38 -2.57 2.51 -11.52
C SER A 38 -1.63 1.60 -10.74
N ARG A 39 -0.33 1.90 -10.76
CA ARG A 39 0.65 1.18 -9.94
C ARG A 39 0.45 1.54 -8.48
N MET A 40 0.18 0.53 -7.66
CA MET A 40 -0.12 0.67 -6.23
C MET A 40 0.93 -0.06 -5.39
N ARG A 41 1.05 0.36 -4.14
CA ARG A 41 1.80 -0.30 -3.09
C ARG A 41 0.88 -0.53 -1.91
N LEU A 42 0.89 -1.75 -1.39
CA LEU A 42 0.34 -2.08 -0.09
C LEU A 42 1.48 -2.11 0.90
N VAL A 43 1.36 -1.35 1.96
CA VAL A 43 2.41 -1.13 2.96
C VAL A 43 1.85 -1.43 4.34
N HIS A 44 2.59 -2.19 5.16
CA HIS A 44 2.33 -2.33 6.58
C HIS A 44 3.20 -1.31 7.32
N ALA A 45 2.59 -0.49 8.15
CA ALA A 45 3.27 0.54 8.92
C ALA A 45 2.98 0.34 10.41
N ILE A 46 4.03 0.35 11.21
CA ILE A 46 3.95 0.28 12.67
C ILE A 46 4.29 1.65 13.22
N TYR A 47 3.40 2.17 14.06
CA TYR A 47 3.56 3.43 14.75
C TYR A 47 3.75 3.18 16.24
N GLN A 48 4.63 3.95 16.86
CA GLN A 48 4.84 3.98 18.30
C GLN A 48 4.88 5.43 18.76
N ASP A 49 4.08 5.78 19.76
CA ASP A 49 4.05 7.12 20.37
C ASP A 49 3.91 8.26 19.33
N GLY A 50 3.12 8.02 18.26
CA GLY A 50 2.86 9.01 17.21
C GLY A 50 3.85 9.03 16.04
N VAL A 51 4.91 8.22 16.08
CA VAL A 51 5.94 8.17 15.02
C VAL A 51 5.99 6.80 14.35
N ILE A 52 6.34 6.78 13.06
CA ILE A 52 6.57 5.54 12.32
C ILE A 52 7.87 4.92 12.83
N VAL A 53 7.79 3.66 13.25
CA VAL A 53 8.95 2.87 13.70
C VAL A 53 9.32 1.75 12.74
N ASP A 54 8.36 1.27 11.95
CA ASP A 54 8.62 0.31 10.88
C ASP A 54 7.67 0.55 9.71
N GLN A 55 8.16 0.30 8.49
CA GLN A 55 7.36 0.38 7.28
C GLN A 55 7.85 -0.66 6.26
N GLN A 56 6.97 -1.60 5.92
CA GLN A 56 7.27 -2.69 5.00
C GLN A 56 6.30 -2.69 3.81
N VAL A 57 6.85 -2.71 2.59
CA VAL A 57 6.05 -2.95 1.38
C VAL A 57 5.66 -4.42 1.32
N LEU A 58 4.37 -4.72 1.47
CA LEU A 58 3.83 -6.08 1.40
C LEU A 58 3.60 -6.53 -0.04
N ALA A 59 3.16 -5.62 -0.91
CA ALA A 59 2.90 -5.92 -2.31
C ALA A 59 3.00 -4.67 -3.20
N GLU A 60 3.42 -4.86 -4.45
CA GLU A 60 3.23 -3.89 -5.52
C GLU A 60 2.21 -4.43 -6.53
N LEU A 61 1.19 -3.63 -6.85
CA LEU A 61 0.05 -3.99 -7.70
C LEU A 61 -0.03 -3.04 -8.90
N GLY A 62 -0.81 -3.40 -9.93
CA GLY A 62 -1.04 -2.54 -11.10
C GLY A 62 0.06 -2.58 -12.17
N THR A 63 1.13 -3.36 -11.96
CA THR A 63 2.18 -3.59 -12.98
C THR A 63 1.90 -4.88 -13.74
N THR A 64 0.77 -5.03 -14.44
CA THR A 64 0.68 -6.13 -15.44
C THR A 64 -0.28 -5.85 -16.58
N ARG A 65 0.29 -5.44 -17.73
CA ARG A 65 -0.05 -6.07 -19.01
C ARG A 65 1.19 -6.14 -19.89
N SER A 66 2.13 -7.04 -19.56
CA SER A 66 2.92 -7.62 -20.64
C SER A 66 1.96 -8.49 -21.43
N ARG A 67 1.37 -7.90 -22.46
CA ARG A 67 0.54 -8.60 -23.44
C ARG A 67 1.50 -9.54 -24.16
N ILE A 68 1.60 -10.80 -23.71
CA ILE A 68 2.20 -11.84 -24.52
C ILE A 68 1.22 -12.04 -25.70
N LEU A 69 1.51 -11.36 -26.80
CA LEU A 69 0.93 -11.67 -28.10
C LEU A 69 1.49 -13.04 -28.50
N LYS A 70 0.60 -14.04 -28.56
CA LYS A 70 0.82 -15.26 -29.33
C LYS A 70 0.15 -15.09 -30.68
#